data_AF-A0A4R0DEN3-F1
#
_entry.id   AF-A0A4R0DEN3-F1
#
_cell.length_a   1.000
_cell.length_b   1.000
_cell.length_c   1.000
_cell.angle_alpha   90.00
_cell.angle_beta   90.00
_cell.angle_gamma   90.00
#
_symmetry.space_group_name_H-M   'P 1'
#
loop_
_entity.id
_entity.type
_entity.pdbx_description
1 polymer ?
#
loop_
_entity_poly.entity_id
_entity_poly.type
_entity_poly.pdbx_seq_one_letter_code
_entity_poly.pdbx_strand_id
1 'polypeptide(L)'
;MGWLSSAVSAVGNAFSSACSAVGNAISNTFGNVTDTFSKTINDLGNVLTSASAILTALSVVIPHPQLRLVVKVIDSALVVLGLLKQNETTEDIGDMVLQAYEADIKPADFSSYDDYINTLRSFKLDPEKSAKFNFGEKISAGITVQAWGLEDKIGQGSSDLLVHILKDAPNILKGEGYFTEIRVQNIIGKIKDISDVAKYFSNKLNPDKNNDIEQDLVKAEQNLSPDKTVDEIYQELDKHKSE
;
A
#
# COMPACT_ATOMS: atom_id res chain seq x y z
N MET A 1 -32.21 -8.22 34.06
CA MET A 1 -31.19 -8.86 33.22
C MET A 1 -31.59 -8.63 31.77
N GLY A 2 -30.85 -7.84 30.99
CA GLY A 2 -31.26 -7.60 29.60
C GLY A 2 -30.63 -6.47 28.80
N TRP A 3 -29.56 -5.79 29.26
CA TRP A 3 -28.96 -4.66 28.51
C TRP A 3 -27.48 -4.82 28.14
N LEU A 4 -26.88 -6.00 28.30
CA LEU A 4 -25.46 -6.25 27.97
C LEU A 4 -25.25 -7.18 26.77
N SER A 5 -26.29 -7.70 26.11
CA SER A 5 -26.12 -8.62 24.96
C SER A 5 -26.11 -7.93 23.59
N SER A 6 -26.23 -6.60 23.51
CA SER A 6 -26.29 -5.84 22.25
C SER A 6 -25.03 -5.04 21.93
N ALA A 7 -24.06 -4.95 22.86
CA ALA A 7 -22.79 -4.25 22.62
C ALA A 7 -21.70 -5.13 21.98
N VAL A 8 -21.81 -6.46 22.11
CA VAL A 8 -20.81 -7.40 21.56
C VAL A 8 -21.08 -7.75 20.09
N SER A 9 -22.33 -7.60 19.62
CA SER A 9 -22.70 -7.77 18.21
C SER A 9 -22.48 -6.52 17.35
N ALA A 10 -22.15 -5.37 17.95
CA ALA A 10 -21.85 -4.14 17.21
C ALA A 10 -20.38 -4.03 16.77
N VAL A 11 -19.45 -4.67 17.49
CA VAL A 11 -18.02 -4.67 17.14
C VAL A 11 -17.67 -5.73 16.09
N GLY A 12 -18.46 -6.80 15.99
CA GLY A 12 -18.34 -7.80 14.92
C GLY A 12 -18.87 -7.34 13.56
N ASN A 13 -19.79 -6.36 13.53
CA ASN A 13 -20.39 -5.86 12.29
C ASN A 13 -19.72 -4.60 11.72
N ALA A 14 -18.84 -3.92 12.48
CA ALA A 14 -18.08 -2.78 11.98
C ALA A 14 -16.91 -3.20 11.05
N PHE A 15 -16.30 -4.36 11.28
CA PHE A 15 -15.28 -4.90 10.36
C PHE A 15 -15.91 -5.56 9.12
N SER A 16 -17.06 -6.22 9.26
CA SER A 16 -17.84 -6.76 8.13
C SER A 16 -18.43 -5.66 7.22
N SER A 17 -18.83 -4.52 7.79
CA SER A 17 -19.32 -3.38 7.00
C SER A 17 -18.20 -2.58 6.35
N ALA A 18 -16.99 -2.55 6.93
CA ALA A 18 -15.82 -2.01 6.26
C ALA A 18 -15.46 -2.85 5.02
N CYS A 19 -15.45 -4.18 5.11
CA CYS A 19 -15.23 -5.06 3.95
C CYS A 19 -16.37 -4.95 2.89
N SER A 20 -17.61 -4.74 3.33
CA SER A 20 -18.76 -4.53 2.42
C SER A 20 -18.72 -3.16 1.71
N ALA A 21 -18.24 -2.11 2.38
CA ALA A 21 -18.05 -0.78 1.81
C ALA A 21 -16.85 -0.72 0.85
N VAL A 22 -15.81 -1.49 1.19
CA VAL A 22 -14.61 -1.71 0.40
C VAL A 22 -14.91 -2.40 -0.94
N GLY A 23 -15.79 -3.40 -0.96
CA GLY A 23 -16.24 -4.05 -2.20
C GLY A 23 -16.92 -3.09 -3.18
N ASN A 24 -17.68 -2.11 -2.66
CA ASN A 24 -18.35 -1.08 -3.44
C ASN A 24 -17.41 0.05 -3.92
N ALA A 25 -16.25 0.19 -3.31
CA ALA A 25 -15.28 1.25 -3.62
C ALA A 25 -14.43 0.90 -4.86
N ILE A 26 -13.99 -0.35 -4.99
CA ILE A 26 -13.30 -0.84 -6.20
C ILE A 26 -14.26 -0.95 -7.38
N SER A 27 -15.53 -1.30 -7.15
CA SER A 27 -16.48 -1.63 -8.21
C SER A 27 -16.73 -0.49 -9.20
N ASN A 28 -16.63 0.77 -8.73
CA ASN A 28 -16.90 1.94 -9.56
C ASN A 28 -15.71 2.37 -10.44
N THR A 29 -14.48 1.98 -10.07
CA THR A 29 -13.25 2.39 -10.76
C THR A 29 -12.67 1.26 -11.62
N PHE A 30 -12.86 0.00 -11.22
CA PHE A 30 -12.18 -1.16 -11.82
C PHE A 30 -13.09 -2.24 -12.41
N GLY A 31 -14.41 -2.08 -12.28
CA GLY A 31 -15.41 -3.00 -12.81
C GLY A 31 -15.85 -4.04 -11.79
N ASN A 32 -16.47 -5.12 -12.26
CA ASN A 32 -17.02 -6.16 -11.40
C ASN A 32 -15.89 -6.84 -10.59
N VAL A 33 -16.08 -6.89 -9.27
CA VAL A 33 -15.17 -7.57 -8.34
C VAL A 33 -15.56 -9.05 -8.23
N THR A 34 -14.55 -9.92 -8.21
CA THR A 34 -14.70 -11.38 -8.08
C THR A 34 -14.80 -11.83 -6.63
N ASP A 35 -15.41 -13.00 -6.43
CA ASP A 35 -15.45 -13.66 -5.12
C ASP A 35 -14.04 -14.03 -4.62
N THR A 36 -13.15 -14.43 -5.54
CA THR A 36 -11.75 -14.75 -5.24
C THR A 36 -11.06 -13.55 -4.61
N PHE A 37 -11.14 -12.38 -5.25
CA PHE A 37 -10.57 -11.16 -4.72
C PHE A 37 -11.09 -10.83 -3.31
N SER A 38 -12.41 -10.90 -3.12
CA SER A 38 -13.02 -10.59 -1.82
C SER A 38 -12.49 -11.48 -0.70
N LYS A 39 -12.34 -12.79 -0.98
CA LYS A 39 -11.77 -13.75 -0.01
C LYS A 39 -10.28 -13.49 0.23
N THR A 40 -9.52 -13.25 -0.82
CA THR A 40 -8.09 -12.92 -0.75
C THR A 40 -7.84 -11.69 0.13
N ILE A 41 -8.58 -10.60 -0.08
CA ILE A 41 -8.41 -9.37 0.72
C ILE A 41 -8.79 -9.59 2.19
N ASN A 42 -9.84 -10.37 2.47
CA ASN A 42 -10.20 -10.68 3.85
C ASN A 42 -9.10 -11.48 4.57
N ASP A 43 -8.51 -12.48 3.90
CA ASP A 43 -7.42 -13.25 4.48
C ASP A 43 -6.15 -12.41 4.65
N LEU A 44 -5.84 -11.53 3.68
CA LEU A 44 -4.76 -10.57 3.81
C LEU A 44 -5.01 -9.58 4.96
N GLY A 45 -6.26 -9.18 5.20
CA GLY A 45 -6.62 -8.32 6.33
C GLY A 45 -6.38 -8.98 7.70
N ASN A 46 -6.38 -10.31 7.78
CA ASN A 46 -6.01 -11.04 8.99
C ASN A 46 -4.49 -11.05 9.22
N VAL A 47 -3.70 -10.94 8.15
CA VAL A 47 -2.23 -10.92 8.19
C VAL A 47 -1.69 -9.49 8.32
N LEU A 48 -2.37 -8.52 7.70
CA LEU A 48 -1.92 -7.13 7.55
C LEU A 48 -3.02 -6.15 7.95
N THR A 49 -2.73 -5.32 8.96
CA THR A 49 -3.70 -4.33 9.48
C THR A 49 -3.95 -3.13 8.56
N SER A 50 -2.99 -2.81 7.67
CA SER A 50 -3.09 -1.68 6.73
C SER A 50 -3.89 -2.00 5.45
N ALA A 51 -4.37 -3.24 5.28
CA ALA A 51 -5.16 -3.66 4.13
C ALA A 51 -6.39 -2.76 3.89
N SER A 52 -7.10 -2.38 4.97
CA SER A 52 -8.26 -1.49 4.88
C SER A 52 -7.90 -0.07 4.43
N ALA A 53 -6.75 0.46 4.86
CA ALA A 53 -6.27 1.79 4.50
C ALA A 53 -5.84 1.86 3.03
N ILE A 54 -5.13 0.84 2.55
CA ILE A 54 -4.75 0.67 1.13
C ILE A 54 -6.00 0.70 0.26
N LEU A 55 -6.99 -0.08 0.65
CA LEU A 55 -8.23 -0.23 -0.10
C LEU A 55 -9.08 1.05 -0.12
N THR A 56 -9.12 1.75 1.02
CA THR A 56 -9.73 3.08 1.10
C THR A 56 -9.01 4.08 0.19
N ALA A 57 -7.67 4.07 0.16
CA ALA A 57 -6.91 4.96 -0.72
C ALA A 57 -7.15 4.65 -2.22
N LEU A 58 -7.31 3.38 -2.57
CA LEU A 58 -7.63 2.93 -3.94
C LEU A 58 -9.09 3.18 -4.36
N SER A 59 -9.98 3.49 -3.41
CA SER A 59 -11.39 3.79 -3.70
C SER A 59 -11.60 5.10 -4.45
N VAL A 60 -10.60 5.98 -4.45
CA VAL A 60 -10.67 7.24 -5.20
C VAL A 60 -10.83 6.92 -6.68
N VAL A 61 -11.82 7.55 -7.32
CA VAL A 61 -12.12 7.32 -8.75
C VAL A 61 -10.98 7.88 -9.59
N ILE A 62 -10.05 7.00 -9.96
CA ILE A 62 -8.91 7.30 -10.82
C ILE A 62 -9.07 6.47 -12.11
N PRO A 63 -9.17 7.11 -13.29
CA PRO A 63 -9.21 6.39 -14.55
C PRO A 63 -8.05 5.40 -14.69
N HIS A 64 -8.33 4.17 -15.14
CA HIS A 64 -7.36 3.07 -15.25
C HIS A 64 -5.99 3.45 -15.87
N PRO A 65 -5.89 4.22 -16.97
CA PRO A 65 -4.58 4.58 -17.53
C PRO A 65 -3.75 5.46 -16.59
N GLN A 66 -4.42 6.30 -15.79
CA GLN A 66 -3.78 7.21 -14.86
C GLN A 66 -3.31 6.49 -13.60
N LEU A 67 -4.09 5.53 -13.08
CA LEU A 67 -3.65 4.75 -11.92
C LEU A 67 -2.32 4.02 -12.18
N ARG A 68 -2.07 3.57 -13.42
CA ARG A 68 -0.78 2.96 -13.79
C ARG A 68 0.43 3.86 -13.54
N LEU A 69 0.29 5.20 -13.59
CA LEU A 69 1.37 6.13 -13.26
C LEU A 69 1.71 6.09 -11.77
N VAL A 70 0.70 5.99 -10.92
CA VAL A 70 0.87 5.91 -9.47
C VAL A 70 1.42 4.55 -9.07
N VAL A 71 0.92 3.48 -9.69
CA VAL A 71 1.45 2.12 -9.47
C VAL A 71 2.93 2.04 -9.86
N LYS A 72 3.37 2.76 -10.90
CA LYS A 72 4.80 2.83 -11.22
C LYS A 72 5.65 3.43 -10.11
N VAL A 73 5.16 4.45 -9.40
CA VAL A 73 5.85 4.99 -8.22
C VAL A 73 6.01 3.91 -7.16
N ILE A 74 4.94 3.13 -6.91
CA ILE A 74 4.96 2.00 -5.97
C ILE A 74 5.93 0.92 -6.43
N ASP A 75 5.87 0.50 -7.70
CA ASP A 75 6.78 -0.51 -8.27
C ASP A 75 8.23 -0.08 -8.07
N SER A 76 8.53 1.17 -8.38
CA SER A 76 9.85 1.78 -8.23
C SER A 76 10.34 1.74 -6.78
N ALA A 77 9.48 2.12 -5.84
CA ALA A 77 9.76 2.03 -4.40
C ALA A 77 10.05 0.59 -3.96
N LEU A 78 9.20 -0.36 -4.36
CA LEU A 78 9.31 -1.77 -3.98
C LEU A 78 10.53 -2.45 -4.61
N VAL A 79 10.95 -2.04 -5.81
CA VAL A 79 12.21 -2.51 -6.43
C VAL A 79 13.41 -2.03 -5.61
N VAL A 80 13.46 -0.75 -5.24
CA VAL A 80 14.56 -0.21 -4.42
C VAL A 80 14.61 -0.88 -3.05
N LEU A 81 13.46 -1.21 -2.48
CA LEU A 81 13.34 -1.92 -1.19
C LEU A 81 13.57 -3.44 -1.30
N GLY A 82 13.82 -3.98 -2.51
CA GLY A 82 14.11 -5.40 -2.73
C GLY A 82 12.90 -6.32 -2.57
N LEU A 83 11.69 -5.78 -2.65
CA LEU A 83 10.43 -6.53 -2.56
C LEU A 83 9.92 -6.98 -3.93
N LEU A 84 10.16 -6.17 -4.97
CA LEU A 84 9.96 -6.52 -6.37
C LEU A 84 11.29 -6.78 -7.08
N LYS A 85 11.29 -7.69 -8.06
CA LYS A 85 12.38 -7.82 -9.03
C LYS A 85 12.27 -6.72 -10.10
N GLN A 86 13.37 -6.38 -10.78
CA GLN A 86 13.37 -5.29 -11.79
C GLN A 86 12.35 -5.45 -12.94
N ASN A 87 11.97 -6.69 -13.28
CA ASN A 87 11.02 -7.00 -14.35
C ASN A 87 9.68 -7.51 -13.80
N GLU A 88 9.42 -7.35 -12.51
CA GLU A 88 8.21 -7.78 -11.82
C GLU A 88 7.44 -6.54 -11.39
N THR A 89 6.14 -6.52 -11.63
CA THR A 89 5.27 -5.40 -11.26
C THR A 89 4.34 -5.80 -10.12
N THR A 90 3.76 -4.80 -9.46
CA THR A 90 2.70 -5.02 -8.48
C THR A 90 1.48 -5.73 -9.08
N GLU A 91 1.18 -5.48 -10.37
CA GLU A 91 0.12 -6.18 -11.10
C GLU A 91 0.42 -7.68 -11.23
N ASP A 92 1.67 -8.04 -11.51
CA ASP A 92 2.10 -9.45 -11.61
C ASP A 92 1.98 -10.17 -10.27
N ILE A 93 2.42 -9.54 -9.18
CA ILE A 93 2.23 -10.09 -7.82
C ILE A 93 0.76 -10.30 -7.53
N GLY A 94 -0.08 -9.31 -7.85
CA GLY A 94 -1.53 -9.41 -7.69
C GLY A 94 -2.15 -10.60 -8.39
N ASP A 95 -1.79 -10.80 -9.66
CA ASP A 95 -2.26 -11.94 -10.45
C ASP A 95 -1.80 -13.29 -9.86
N MET A 96 -0.55 -13.37 -9.42
CA MET A 96 -0.03 -14.54 -8.71
C MET A 96 -0.82 -14.83 -7.44
N VAL A 97 -1.07 -13.82 -6.62
CA VAL A 97 -1.82 -13.96 -5.36
C VAL A 97 -3.22 -14.49 -5.62
N LEU A 98 -3.95 -13.89 -6.56
CA LEU A 98 -5.33 -14.26 -6.85
C LEU A 98 -5.44 -15.68 -7.41
N GLN A 99 -4.53 -16.08 -8.30
CA GLN A 99 -4.54 -17.45 -8.84
C GLN A 99 -4.06 -18.50 -7.83
N ALA A 100 -3.05 -18.17 -7.04
CA ALA A 100 -2.58 -19.03 -5.96
C ALA A 100 -3.69 -19.26 -4.92
N TYR A 101 -4.48 -18.22 -4.63
CA TYR A 101 -5.63 -18.32 -3.75
C TYR A 101 -6.70 -19.29 -4.29
N GLU A 102 -6.98 -19.28 -5.60
CA GLU A 102 -7.86 -20.30 -6.23
C GLU A 102 -7.30 -21.72 -6.13
N ALA A 103 -5.99 -21.87 -5.99
CA ALA A 103 -5.29 -23.14 -5.76
C ALA A 103 -5.12 -23.47 -4.27
N ASP A 104 -5.84 -22.77 -3.38
CA ASP A 104 -5.81 -22.95 -1.92
C ASP A 104 -4.44 -22.63 -1.27
N ILE A 105 -3.63 -21.79 -1.91
CA ILE A 105 -2.38 -21.27 -1.36
C ILE A 105 -2.65 -19.87 -0.79
N LYS A 106 -2.87 -19.78 0.53
CA LYS A 106 -3.31 -18.54 1.17
C LYS A 106 -2.16 -17.88 1.94
N PRO A 107 -2.13 -16.54 2.03
CA PRO A 107 -1.14 -15.83 2.85
C PRO A 107 -1.11 -16.32 4.31
N ALA A 108 -2.29 -16.60 4.87
CA ALA A 108 -2.45 -17.06 6.26
C ALA A 108 -1.83 -18.44 6.55
N ASP A 109 -1.48 -19.21 5.51
CA ASP A 109 -0.81 -20.51 5.65
C ASP A 109 0.71 -20.35 5.87
N PHE A 110 1.24 -19.14 5.75
CA PHE A 110 2.67 -18.84 5.82
C PHE A 110 2.98 -17.95 7.02
N SER A 111 4.09 -18.26 7.70
CA SER A 111 4.57 -17.48 8.86
C SER A 111 5.45 -16.30 8.48
N SER A 112 5.97 -16.25 7.24
CA SER A 112 6.84 -15.18 6.76
C SER A 112 6.42 -14.74 5.36
N TYR A 113 6.67 -13.46 5.05
CA TYR A 113 6.44 -12.93 3.71
C TYR A 113 7.33 -13.64 2.68
N ASP A 114 8.58 -13.93 3.05
CA ASP A 114 9.55 -14.53 2.13
C ASP A 114 9.14 -15.93 1.66
N ASP A 115 8.60 -16.77 2.56
CA ASP A 115 8.11 -18.10 2.17
C ASP A 115 6.91 -18.00 1.22
N TYR A 116 6.01 -17.05 1.49
CA TYR A 116 4.84 -16.82 0.66
C TYR A 116 5.22 -16.31 -0.74
N ILE A 117 6.01 -15.24 -0.83
CA ILE A 117 6.36 -14.64 -2.13
C ILE A 117 7.22 -15.58 -2.99
N ASN A 118 8.06 -16.40 -2.38
CA ASN A 118 8.84 -17.41 -3.12
C ASN A 118 7.94 -18.53 -3.67
N THR A 119 6.91 -18.91 -2.92
CA THR A 119 5.88 -19.85 -3.39
C THR A 119 5.12 -19.27 -4.58
N LEU A 120 4.67 -18.01 -4.47
CA LEU A 120 3.97 -17.30 -5.56
C LEU A 120 4.82 -17.22 -6.83
N ARG A 121 6.09 -16.84 -6.72
CA ARG A 121 7.01 -16.73 -7.86
C ARG A 121 7.31 -18.06 -8.56
N SER A 122 7.09 -19.17 -7.87
CA SER A 122 7.25 -20.53 -8.42
C SER A 122 5.93 -21.10 -8.94
N PHE A 123 4.81 -20.43 -8.66
CA PHE A 123 3.49 -20.85 -9.06
C PHE A 123 3.30 -20.66 -10.57
N LYS A 124 2.76 -21.68 -11.23
CA LYS A 124 2.51 -21.65 -12.67
C LYS A 124 1.18 -20.95 -12.95
N LEU A 125 1.25 -19.75 -13.53
CA LEU A 125 0.06 -18.99 -13.92
C LEU A 125 -0.67 -19.62 -15.10
N ASP A 126 -1.99 -19.53 -15.04
CA ASP A 126 -2.92 -19.86 -16.11
C ASP A 126 -3.41 -18.55 -16.76
N PRO A 127 -3.03 -18.28 -18.03
CA PRO A 127 -3.45 -17.07 -18.73
C PRO A 127 -4.97 -16.89 -18.81
N GLU A 128 -5.75 -17.99 -18.85
CA GLU A 128 -7.21 -17.91 -18.88
C GLU A 128 -7.78 -17.44 -17.54
N LYS A 129 -7.13 -17.78 -16.42
CA LYS A 129 -7.48 -17.25 -15.10
C LYS A 129 -7.04 -15.80 -14.95
N SER A 130 -5.85 -15.44 -15.45
CA SER A 130 -5.36 -14.05 -15.45
C SER A 130 -6.36 -13.08 -16.09
N ALA A 131 -7.09 -13.52 -17.12
CA ALA A 131 -8.09 -12.71 -17.82
C ALA A 131 -9.39 -12.49 -17.03
N LYS A 132 -9.63 -13.26 -15.96
CA LYS A 132 -10.82 -13.13 -15.10
C LYS A 132 -10.69 -12.00 -14.10
N PHE A 133 -9.47 -11.68 -13.71
CA PHE A 133 -9.19 -10.63 -12.74
C PHE A 133 -8.96 -9.30 -13.44
N ASN A 134 -9.67 -8.27 -13.00
CA ASN A 134 -9.48 -6.92 -13.52
C ASN A 134 -8.20 -6.29 -12.92
N PHE A 135 -7.77 -5.17 -13.52
CA PHE A 135 -6.57 -4.47 -13.08
C PHE A 135 -6.61 -4.04 -11.61
N GLY A 136 -7.75 -3.54 -11.14
CA GLY A 136 -7.89 -3.07 -9.75
C GLY A 136 -7.75 -4.19 -8.73
N GLU A 137 -8.29 -5.37 -9.04
CA GLU A 137 -8.13 -6.56 -8.19
C GLU A 137 -6.66 -6.96 -8.09
N LYS A 138 -5.97 -7.02 -9.23
CA LYS A 138 -4.53 -7.34 -9.26
C LYS A 138 -3.73 -6.31 -8.48
N ILE A 139 -3.89 -5.02 -8.75
CA ILE A 139 -3.17 -3.97 -8.02
C ILE A 139 -3.45 -4.02 -6.52
N SER A 140 -4.71 -4.16 -6.11
CA SER A 140 -5.08 -4.18 -4.70
C SER A 140 -4.48 -5.39 -3.98
N ALA A 141 -4.56 -6.59 -4.57
CA ALA A 141 -3.96 -7.79 -4.01
C ALA A 141 -2.43 -7.67 -3.94
N GLY A 142 -1.81 -7.16 -5.01
CA GLY A 142 -0.37 -6.96 -5.10
C GLY A 142 0.16 -5.97 -4.06
N ILE A 143 -0.44 -4.78 -3.96
CA ILE A 143 -0.05 -3.76 -2.97
C ILE A 143 -0.22 -4.31 -1.55
N THR A 144 -1.31 -5.03 -1.28
CA THR A 144 -1.59 -5.55 0.07
C THR A 144 -0.55 -6.61 0.48
N VAL A 145 -0.17 -7.52 -0.43
CA VAL A 145 0.91 -8.49 -0.15
C VAL A 145 2.26 -7.80 0.00
N GLN A 146 2.54 -6.78 -0.80
CA GLN A 146 3.79 -6.03 -0.69
C GLN A 146 3.86 -5.16 0.56
N ALA A 147 2.73 -4.64 1.03
CA ALA A 147 2.62 -3.97 2.32
C ALA A 147 2.95 -4.93 3.48
N TRP A 148 2.52 -6.18 3.41
CA TRP A 148 2.96 -7.20 4.37
C TRP A 148 4.48 -7.40 4.32
N GLY A 149 5.05 -7.51 3.12
CA GLY A 149 6.50 -7.60 2.96
C GLY A 149 7.28 -6.41 3.52
N LEU A 150 6.74 -5.19 3.40
CA LEU A 150 7.30 -4.00 4.04
C LEU A 150 7.28 -4.13 5.56
N GLU A 151 6.16 -4.53 6.16
CA GLU A 151 6.06 -4.65 7.61
C GLU A 151 6.97 -5.75 8.17
N ASP A 152 7.07 -6.88 7.46
CA ASP A 152 7.90 -8.03 7.85
C ASP A 152 9.40 -7.71 7.75
N LYS A 153 9.84 -7.06 6.66
CA LYS A 153 11.27 -6.81 6.39
C LYS A 153 11.84 -5.53 6.98
N ILE A 154 11.03 -4.47 7.02
CA ILE A 154 11.47 -3.13 7.41
C ILE A 154 10.97 -2.76 8.81
N GLY A 155 9.85 -3.38 9.22
CA GLY A 155 9.27 -3.20 10.54
C GLY A 155 7.92 -2.49 10.50
N GLN A 156 7.11 -2.78 11.51
CA GLN A 156 5.72 -2.36 11.63
C GLN A 156 5.52 -0.87 11.31
N GLY A 157 4.50 -0.58 10.48
CA GLY A 157 4.14 0.76 10.02
C GLY A 157 4.85 1.23 8.75
N SER A 158 5.83 0.49 8.24
CA SER A 158 6.50 0.80 6.95
C SER A 158 5.53 0.76 5.76
N SER A 159 4.47 -0.06 5.81
CA SER A 159 3.43 -0.09 4.77
C SER A 159 2.66 1.22 4.62
N ASP A 160 2.67 2.08 5.64
CA ASP A 160 2.01 3.40 5.56
C ASP A 160 2.62 4.23 4.42
N LEU A 161 3.88 3.99 4.02
CA LEU A 161 4.47 4.62 2.84
C LEU A 161 3.65 4.36 1.56
N LEU A 162 3.19 3.12 1.35
CA LEU A 162 2.34 2.80 0.19
C LEU A 162 0.99 3.48 0.29
N VAL A 163 0.42 3.58 1.51
CA VAL A 163 -0.83 4.29 1.76
C VAL A 163 -0.68 5.78 1.42
N HIS A 164 0.44 6.41 1.79
CA HIS A 164 0.70 7.82 1.49
C HIS A 164 0.87 8.07 -0.01
N ILE A 165 1.61 7.21 -0.73
CA ILE A 165 1.72 7.28 -2.19
C ILE A 165 0.33 7.18 -2.84
N LEU A 166 -0.52 6.25 -2.38
CA LEU A 166 -1.87 6.07 -2.89
C LEU A 166 -2.81 7.25 -2.58
N LYS A 167 -2.71 7.83 -1.38
CA LYS A 167 -3.49 9.02 -1.00
C LYS A 167 -3.11 10.24 -1.83
N ASP A 168 -1.84 10.34 -2.19
CA ASP A 168 -1.31 11.43 -3.00
C ASP A 168 -1.51 11.21 -4.51
N ALA A 169 -2.03 10.05 -4.91
CA ALA A 169 -2.32 9.69 -6.30
C ALA A 169 -3.03 10.80 -7.09
N PRO A 170 -4.10 11.45 -6.59
CA PRO A 170 -4.77 12.51 -7.34
C PRO A 170 -3.88 13.73 -7.62
N ASN A 171 -2.94 14.04 -6.73
CA ASN A 171 -2.00 15.15 -6.87
C ASN A 171 -0.85 14.78 -7.80
N ILE A 172 -0.33 13.53 -7.70
CA ILE A 172 0.67 13.00 -8.64
C ILE A 172 0.18 13.13 -10.08
N LEU A 173 -1.09 12.82 -10.31
CA LEU A 173 -1.72 12.92 -11.64
C LEU A 173 -1.88 14.35 -12.17
N LYS A 174 -1.89 15.35 -11.28
CA LYS A 174 -1.91 16.77 -11.64
C LYS A 174 -0.51 17.38 -11.75
N GLY A 175 0.55 16.61 -11.42
CA GLY A 175 1.91 17.14 -11.30
C GLY A 175 2.16 17.95 -10.03
N GLU A 176 1.25 17.85 -9.05
CA GLU A 176 1.28 18.54 -7.76
C GLU A 176 1.61 17.58 -6.60
N GLY A 177 1.83 16.30 -6.92
CA GLY A 177 2.07 15.24 -5.94
C GLY A 177 3.41 15.39 -5.25
N TYR A 178 3.40 15.13 -3.94
CA TYR A 178 4.61 15.02 -3.16
C TYR A 178 5.34 13.73 -3.47
N PHE A 179 4.66 12.58 -3.41
CA PHE A 179 5.26 11.25 -3.53
C PHE A 179 5.51 10.87 -5.00
N THR A 180 6.34 11.65 -5.69
CA THR A 180 6.80 11.33 -7.05
C THR A 180 7.83 10.20 -7.03
N GLU A 181 8.01 9.53 -8.17
CA GLU A 181 9.00 8.45 -8.31
C GLU A 181 10.41 8.87 -7.85
N ILE A 182 10.90 10.02 -8.34
CA ILE A 182 12.23 10.53 -8.01
C ILE A 182 12.33 10.83 -6.51
N ARG A 183 11.30 11.45 -5.93
CA ARG A 183 11.31 11.81 -4.52
C ARG A 183 11.30 10.56 -3.64
N VAL A 184 10.45 9.59 -3.94
CA VAL A 184 10.37 8.32 -3.20
C VAL A 184 11.68 7.54 -3.28
N GLN A 185 12.30 7.44 -4.46
CA GLN A 185 13.62 6.82 -4.63
C GLN A 185 14.70 7.53 -3.81
N ASN A 186 14.73 8.87 -3.84
CA ASN A 186 15.70 9.66 -3.10
C ASN A 186 15.55 9.52 -1.58
N ILE A 187 14.30 9.50 -1.09
CA ILE A 187 13.98 9.21 0.32
C ILE A 187 14.50 7.82 0.69
N ILE A 188 14.12 6.78 -0.08
CA ILE A 188 14.50 5.40 0.22
C ILE A 188 16.01 5.19 0.15
N GLY A 189 16.68 5.81 -0.82
CA GLY A 189 18.12 5.67 -1.02
C GLY A 189 18.99 6.42 -0.01
N LYS A 190 18.44 7.41 0.71
CA LYS A 190 19.20 8.27 1.63
C LYS A 190 18.84 8.12 3.10
N ILE A 191 17.58 7.81 3.39
CA ILE A 191 17.10 7.69 4.76
C ILE A 191 17.06 6.22 5.12
N LYS A 192 17.78 5.85 6.18
CA LYS A 192 17.93 4.43 6.57
C LYS A 192 16.63 3.85 7.14
N ASP A 193 15.94 4.62 7.97
CA ASP A 193 14.79 4.15 8.76
C ASP A 193 13.46 4.45 8.05
N ILE A 194 13.18 3.69 6.97
CA ILE A 194 11.97 3.87 6.15
C ILE A 194 10.67 3.69 6.96
N SER A 195 10.67 2.81 7.97
CA SER A 195 9.54 2.69 8.89
C SER A 195 9.27 4.00 9.64
N ASP A 196 10.33 4.72 10.03
CA ASP A 196 10.18 6.00 10.72
C ASP A 196 9.75 7.11 9.74
N VAL A 197 10.21 7.09 8.48
CA VAL A 197 9.68 7.97 7.42
C VAL A 197 8.18 7.76 7.21
N ALA A 198 7.73 6.51 7.12
CA ALA A 198 6.31 6.22 6.97
C ALA A 198 5.49 6.72 8.18
N LYS A 199 6.01 6.53 9.40
CA LYS A 199 5.41 7.02 10.64
C LYS A 199 5.42 8.55 10.76
N TYR A 200 6.43 9.22 10.22
CA TYR A 200 6.50 10.68 10.16
C TYR A 200 5.28 11.24 9.41
N PHE A 201 5.04 10.76 8.19
CA PHE A 201 3.88 11.17 7.40
C PHE A 201 2.56 10.69 7.99
N SER A 202 2.57 9.65 8.83
CA SER A 202 1.39 9.21 9.57
C SER A 202 1.17 9.94 10.90
N ASN A 203 2.04 10.90 11.28
CA ASN A 203 2.04 11.56 12.59
C ASN A 203 2.09 10.58 13.79
N LYS A 204 2.84 9.47 13.63
CA LYS A 204 2.98 8.37 14.61
C LYS A 204 4.34 8.31 15.28
N LEU A 205 5.25 9.25 14.98
CA LEU A 205 6.56 9.34 15.64
C LEU A 205 6.46 10.06 16.98
N ASN A 206 7.35 9.69 17.90
CA ASN A 206 7.57 10.51 19.10
C ASN A 206 8.26 11.84 18.73
N PRO A 207 8.15 12.90 19.54
CA PRO A 207 8.66 14.22 19.19
C PRO A 207 10.15 14.26 18.83
N ASP A 208 11.00 13.52 19.55
CA ASP A 208 12.44 13.52 19.33
C ASP A 208 12.78 12.91 17.96
N LYS A 209 12.23 11.72 17.65
CA LYS A 209 12.41 11.08 16.33
C LYS A 209 11.74 11.86 15.21
N ASN A 210 10.64 12.55 15.49
CA ASN A 210 9.94 13.36 14.50
C ASN A 210 10.87 14.43 13.94
N ASN A 211 11.56 15.17 14.81
CA ASN A 211 12.54 16.18 14.40
C ASN A 211 13.73 15.57 13.64
N ASP A 212 14.26 14.43 14.09
CA ASP A 212 15.39 13.78 13.41
C ASP A 212 15.04 13.36 11.97
N ILE A 213 13.88 12.72 11.79
CA ILE A 213 13.40 12.29 10.47
C ILE A 213 13.02 13.49 9.60
N GLU A 214 12.44 14.54 10.17
CA GLU A 214 12.13 15.77 9.46
C GLU A 214 13.40 16.41 8.89
N GLN A 215 14.47 16.49 9.69
CA GLN A 215 15.75 17.03 9.23
C GLN A 215 16.36 16.19 8.10
N ASP A 216 16.24 14.86 8.16
CA ASP A 216 16.74 13.99 7.09
C ASP A 216 15.90 14.11 5.81
N LEU A 217 14.58 14.29 5.94
CA LEU A 217 13.70 14.61 4.82
C LEU A 217 14.05 15.98 4.20
N VAL A 218 14.31 16.99 5.02
CA VAL A 218 14.76 18.31 4.53
C VAL A 218 16.06 18.19 3.74
N LYS A 219 17.07 17.50 4.28
CA LYS A 219 18.33 17.25 3.55
C LYS A 219 18.10 16.48 2.25
N ALA A 220 17.22 15.49 2.28
CA ALA A 220 16.87 14.72 1.08
C ALA A 220 16.24 15.62 0.01
N GLU A 221 15.33 16.53 0.40
CA GLU A 221 14.67 17.49 -0.50
C GLU A 221 15.60 18.57 -1.04
N GLN A 222 16.47 19.14 -0.21
CA GLN A 222 17.43 20.16 -0.67
C GLN A 222 18.34 19.65 -1.80
N ASN A 223 18.63 18.35 -1.81
CA ASN A 223 19.39 17.73 -2.90
C ASN A 223 18.61 17.65 -4.22
N LEU A 224 17.28 17.56 -4.16
CA LEU A 224 16.40 17.49 -5.34
C LEU A 224 15.96 18.86 -5.82
N SER A 225 15.78 19.80 -4.90
CA SER A 225 15.27 21.15 -5.15
C SER A 225 16.17 22.18 -4.46
N PRO A 226 17.39 22.42 -4.97
CA PRO A 226 18.34 23.35 -4.33
C PRO A 226 17.85 24.80 -4.31
N ASP A 227 16.88 25.14 -5.16
CA ASP A 227 16.28 26.47 -5.26
C ASP A 227 15.20 26.73 -4.21
N LYS A 228 14.69 25.68 -3.54
CA LYS A 228 13.71 25.83 -2.44
C LYS A 228 14.41 26.24 -1.15
N THR A 229 13.81 27.17 -0.43
CA THR A 229 14.25 27.52 0.92
C THR A 229 13.91 26.38 1.89
N VAL A 230 14.67 26.32 2.99
CA VAL A 230 14.43 25.33 4.05
C VAL A 230 13.02 25.46 4.62
N ASP A 231 12.52 26.69 4.82
CA ASP A 231 11.18 26.95 5.35
C ASP A 231 10.08 26.47 4.40
N GLU A 232 10.25 26.63 3.10
CA GLU A 232 9.32 26.10 2.09
C GLU A 232 9.26 24.57 2.13
N ILE A 233 10.41 23.91 2.36
CA ILE A 233 10.46 22.45 2.49
C ILE A 233 9.73 21.99 3.75
N TYR A 234 9.95 22.64 4.90
CA TYR A 234 9.21 22.33 6.13
C TYR A 234 7.70 22.48 5.93
N GLN A 235 7.26 23.58 5.31
CA GLN A 235 5.83 23.81 5.01
C GLN A 235 5.26 22.77 4.04
N GLU A 236 6.04 22.30 3.07
CA GLU A 236 5.62 21.21 2.18
C GLU A 236 5.48 19.91 2.97
N LEU A 237 6.46 19.54 3.78
CA LEU A 237 6.41 18.33 4.59
C LEU A 237 5.19 18.31 5.54
N ASP A 238 4.90 19.42 6.20
CA ASP A 238 3.75 19.53 7.11
C ASP A 238 2.40 19.35 6.40
N LYS A 239 2.27 19.83 5.15
CA LYS A 239 1.04 19.64 4.35
C LYS A 239 0.77 18.18 4.00
N HIS A 240 1.79 17.33 4.04
CA HIS A 240 1.71 15.92 3.68
C HIS A 240 1.71 14.97 4.88
N LYS A 241 1.79 15.50 6.11
CA LYS A 241 1.48 14.72 7.32
C LYS A 241 -0.04 14.45 7.36
N SER A 242 -0.43 13.23 7.70
CA SER A 242 -1.82 12.92 8.00
C SER A 242 -2.27 13.65 9.26
N GLU A 243 -3.52 14.11 9.24
CA GLU A 243 -4.22 14.61 10.43
C GLU A 243 -4.31 13.56 11.55
#